data_AF-A0A2H9SNU2-F1
#
_entry.id   AF-A0A2H9SNU2-F1
#
_cell.length_a   1.000
_cell.length_b   1.000
_cell.length_c   1.000
_cell.angle_alpha   90.00
_cell.angle_beta   90.00
_cell.angle_gamma   90.00
#
_symmetry.space_group_name_H-M   'P 1'
#
loop_
_entity.id
_entity.type
_entity.pdbx_description
1 polymer ?
#
loop_
_entity_poly.entity_id
_entity_poly.type
_entity_poly.pdbx_seq_one_letter_code
_entity_poly.pdbx_strand_id
1 'polypeptide(L)'
;MTKIPSDNFFNNHFHPPLPPKTHSKSYISQLFSKIKQKIFKNPEVSPLQGRIHELHLDSVHVREDLEKIKKEVELDLQPLVMEVIDPMLRNIQQLTNHSKSTKDLPDWQEQTVQRYTKWIDQAKIWVRLYANAQDKTEVLTAVIDHIVTASNQIIERDLLILAEYSAQAMSPFEEIPEKQTIFKKELYQAIEPHIQNLKKLQEEPPPAFKNLKEVSQWKMEIDEIRQHHFNAALHEIDFFAEKHSKS
;
A
#
# COMPACT_ATOMS: atom_id res chain seq x y z
N MET A 1 -0.19 -18.86 -43.86
CA MET A 1 -1.50 -18.62 -43.24
C MET A 1 -1.30 -18.58 -41.73
N THR A 2 -0.91 -17.42 -41.22
CA THR A 2 -0.73 -17.16 -39.79
C THR A 2 -2.07 -16.68 -39.23
N LYS A 3 -2.68 -17.49 -38.35
CA LYS A 3 -3.91 -17.12 -37.66
C LYS A 3 -3.60 -15.95 -36.72
N ILE A 4 -4.22 -14.81 -37.00
CA ILE A 4 -4.27 -13.66 -36.11
C ILE A 4 -5.02 -14.10 -34.83
N PRO A 5 -4.45 -13.96 -33.62
CA PRO A 5 -5.18 -14.24 -32.39
C PRO A 5 -6.35 -13.25 -32.26
N SER A 6 -7.51 -13.76 -31.86
CA SER A 6 -8.74 -12.97 -31.75
C SER A 6 -8.64 -11.87 -30.69
N ASP A 7 -9.25 -10.71 -31.01
CA ASP A 7 -9.31 -9.47 -30.23
C ASP A 7 -9.82 -9.61 -28.77
N ASN A 8 -10.32 -10.78 -28.39
CA ASN A 8 -10.84 -11.05 -27.06
C ASN A 8 -9.77 -11.20 -25.96
N PHE A 9 -8.50 -11.42 -26.32
CA PHE A 9 -7.42 -11.51 -25.31
C PHE A 9 -7.01 -10.12 -24.79
N PHE A 10 -7.15 -9.08 -25.62
CA PHE A 10 -6.69 -7.72 -25.32
C PHE A 10 -7.70 -6.90 -24.51
N ASN A 11 -9.00 -7.12 -24.71
CA ASN A 11 -10.04 -6.39 -23.96
C ASN A 11 -10.17 -6.85 -22.51
N ASN A 12 -9.78 -8.09 -22.18
CA ASN A 12 -9.96 -8.66 -20.83
C ASN A 12 -8.75 -8.48 -19.89
N HIS A 13 -7.60 -8.04 -20.39
CA HIS A 13 -6.39 -7.89 -19.55
C HIS A 13 -6.02 -6.44 -19.22
N PHE A 14 -6.73 -5.45 -19.77
CA PHE A 14 -6.46 -4.03 -19.54
C PHE A 14 -7.60 -3.26 -18.87
N HIS A 15 -8.72 -3.91 -18.59
CA HIS A 15 -9.80 -3.33 -17.80
C HIS A 15 -10.12 -4.26 -16.63
N PRO A 16 -9.59 -4.02 -15.42
CA PRO A 16 -10.30 -4.50 -14.24
C PRO A 16 -11.73 -3.95 -14.31
N PRO A 17 -12.76 -4.75 -14.00
CA PRO A 17 -14.11 -4.22 -13.90
C PRO A 17 -14.07 -3.10 -12.88
N LEU A 18 -14.46 -1.88 -13.30
CA LEU A 18 -14.72 -0.79 -12.37
C LEU A 18 -15.68 -1.35 -11.31
N PRO A 19 -15.32 -1.30 -10.01
CA PRO A 19 -16.24 -1.73 -8.99
C PRO A 19 -17.55 -0.96 -9.20
N PRO A 20 -18.71 -1.64 -9.14
CA PRO A 20 -19.98 -0.92 -9.20
C PRO A 20 -19.92 0.18 -8.14
N LYS A 21 -20.26 1.42 -8.54
CA LYS A 21 -20.45 2.55 -7.62
C LYS A 21 -21.54 2.17 -6.64
N THR A 22 -21.14 1.43 -5.62
CA THR A 22 -21.99 1.04 -4.52
C THR A 22 -22.03 2.27 -3.63
N HIS A 23 -23.12 3.01 -3.73
CA HIS A 23 -23.65 3.77 -2.61
C HIS A 23 -24.04 2.79 -1.48
N SER A 24 -23.11 1.95 -1.02
CA SER A 24 -23.29 1.25 0.24
C SER A 24 -22.91 2.28 1.29
N LYS A 25 -23.93 2.84 1.94
CA LYS A 25 -23.75 3.54 3.21
C LYS A 25 -23.02 2.55 4.12
N SER A 26 -21.72 2.78 4.31
CA SER A 26 -20.84 1.93 5.12
C SER A 26 -21.54 1.57 6.42
N TYR A 27 -21.44 0.31 6.85
CA TYR A 27 -21.97 -0.18 8.12
C TYR A 27 -21.63 0.77 9.29
N ILE A 28 -20.46 1.42 9.20
CA ILE A 28 -19.96 2.46 10.11
C ILE A 28 -20.84 3.72 10.07
N SER A 29 -21.27 4.19 8.90
CA SER A 29 -22.19 5.33 8.77
C SER A 29 -23.57 5.07 9.39
N GLN A 30 -24.06 3.83 9.30
CA GLN A 30 -25.33 3.42 9.91
C GLN A 30 -25.20 3.30 11.44
N LEU A 31 -24.08 2.78 11.93
CA LEU A 31 -23.75 2.73 13.35
C LEU A 31 -23.65 4.15 13.93
N PHE A 32 -22.97 5.07 13.23
CA PHE A 32 -22.85 6.47 13.66
C PHE A 32 -24.17 7.24 13.63
N SER A 33 -25.08 6.93 12.69
CA SER A 33 -26.42 7.55 12.67
C SER A 33 -27.26 7.17 13.90
N LYS A 34 -27.17 5.92 14.36
CA LYS A 34 -27.88 5.42 15.55
C LYS A 34 -27.26 5.95 16.85
N ILE A 35 -25.95 6.15 16.88
CA ILE A 35 -25.23 6.73 18.02
C ILE A 35 -25.48 8.25 18.12
N LYS A 36 -25.52 8.97 16.99
CA LYS A 36 -25.86 10.41 16.93
C LYS A 36 -27.21 10.73 17.58
N GLN A 37 -28.23 9.88 17.37
CA GLN A 37 -29.57 10.11 17.92
C GLN A 37 -29.70 9.83 19.42
N LYS A 38 -28.86 8.95 19.98
CA LYS A 38 -29.02 8.51 21.38
C LYS A 38 -28.23 9.32 22.39
N ILE A 39 -27.17 10.03 21.99
CA ILE A 39 -26.20 10.51 22.98
C ILE A 39 -26.14 12.04 23.19
N PHE A 40 -26.52 12.93 22.25
CA PHE A 40 -26.04 14.33 22.41
C PHE A 40 -27.06 15.47 22.23
N LYS A 41 -27.18 16.24 23.33
CA LYS A 41 -27.89 17.51 23.53
C LYS A 41 -26.93 18.71 23.76
N ASN A 42 -25.63 18.62 23.48
CA ASN A 42 -24.67 19.72 23.66
C ASN A 42 -23.87 20.01 22.38
N PRO A 43 -23.87 21.27 21.86
CA PRO A 43 -23.37 21.59 20.52
C PRO A 43 -21.92 22.12 20.44
N GLU A 44 -21.16 22.22 21.53
CA GLU A 44 -19.95 23.07 21.54
C GLU A 44 -18.64 22.42 21.05
N VAL A 45 -18.57 21.10 20.85
CA VAL A 45 -17.37 20.43 20.34
C VAL A 45 -17.74 19.46 19.23
N SER A 46 -17.07 19.53 18.08
CA SER A 46 -17.25 18.54 17.01
C SER A 46 -17.04 17.13 17.61
N PRO A 47 -18.01 16.20 17.52
CA PRO A 47 -17.89 14.87 18.12
C PRO A 47 -16.69 14.08 17.59
N LEU A 48 -16.24 14.39 16.37
CA LEU A 48 -15.03 13.82 15.80
C LEU A 48 -13.75 14.33 16.47
N GLN A 49 -13.74 15.57 16.96
CA GLN A 49 -12.59 16.15 17.65
C GLN A 49 -12.37 15.49 19.03
N GLY A 50 -13.45 15.21 19.76
CA GLY A 50 -13.38 14.40 20.99
C GLY A 50 -12.86 12.98 20.70
N ARG A 51 -13.36 12.35 19.63
CA ARG A 51 -12.90 11.02 19.22
C ARG A 51 -11.43 10.99 18.78
N ILE A 52 -10.96 12.01 18.07
CA ILE A 52 -9.54 12.16 17.70
C ILE A 52 -8.67 12.26 18.94
N HIS A 53 -9.12 12.98 19.98
CA HIS A 53 -8.39 13.07 21.24
C HIS A 53 -8.29 11.72 21.96
N GLU A 54 -9.37 10.96 22.05
CA GLU A 54 -9.35 9.58 22.60
C GLU A 54 -8.40 8.67 21.83
N LEU A 55 -8.49 8.68 20.49
CA LEU A 55 -7.61 7.89 19.64
C LEU A 55 -6.15 8.31 19.78
N HIS A 56 -5.89 9.60 20.01
CA HIS A 56 -4.54 10.07 20.31
C HIS A 56 -4.02 9.49 21.62
N LEU A 57 -4.82 9.48 22.69
CA LEU A 57 -4.44 8.86 23.97
C LEU A 57 -4.21 7.35 23.82
N ASP A 58 -5.09 6.63 23.15
CA ASP A 58 -4.90 5.20 22.84
C ASP A 58 -3.60 4.96 22.06
N SER A 59 -3.27 5.86 21.13
CA SER A 59 -2.05 5.74 20.34
C SER A 59 -0.77 5.92 21.16
N VAL A 60 -0.82 6.73 22.22
CA VAL A 60 0.32 6.90 23.15
C VAL A 60 0.59 5.59 23.89
N HIS A 61 -0.44 4.94 24.44
CA HIS A 61 -0.28 3.67 25.15
C HIS A 61 0.29 2.57 24.24
N VAL A 62 -0.29 2.41 23.04
CA VAL A 62 0.18 1.39 22.09
C VAL A 62 1.61 1.69 21.60
N ARG A 63 1.96 2.98 21.46
CA ARG A 63 3.34 3.38 21.15
C ARG A 63 4.31 3.00 22.27
N GLU A 64 3.93 3.18 23.54
CA GLU A 64 4.76 2.77 24.68
C GLU A 64 5.02 1.26 24.68
N ASP A 65 3.99 0.47 24.39
CA ASP A 65 4.13 -1.00 24.24
C ASP A 65 5.11 -1.36 23.12
N LEU A 66 5.00 -0.71 21.95
CA LEU A 66 5.91 -0.92 20.82
C LEU A 66 7.37 -0.53 21.16
N GLU A 67 7.58 0.59 21.85
CA GLU A 67 8.91 1.04 22.31
C GLU A 67 9.50 0.08 23.36
N LYS A 68 8.65 -0.54 24.18
CA LYS A 68 9.08 -1.59 25.11
C LYS A 68 9.56 -2.83 24.37
N ILE A 69 8.77 -3.32 23.40
CA ILE A 69 9.17 -4.46 22.56
C ILE A 69 10.50 -4.17 21.86
N LYS A 70 10.66 -2.97 21.31
CA LYS A 70 11.90 -2.54 20.65
C LYS A 70 13.14 -2.63 21.55
N LYS A 71 13.01 -2.34 22.84
CA LYS A 71 14.12 -2.39 23.81
C LYS A 71 14.41 -3.80 24.31
N GLU A 72 13.39 -4.65 24.36
CA GLU A 72 13.47 -5.99 24.94
C GLU A 72 13.72 -7.09 23.89
N VAL A 73 13.68 -6.75 22.60
CA VAL A 73 13.84 -7.71 21.51
C VAL A 73 15.24 -8.34 21.51
N GLU A 74 15.29 -9.67 21.41
CA GLU A 74 16.54 -10.41 21.24
C GLU A 74 17.22 -10.06 19.91
N LEU A 75 18.54 -10.23 19.83
CA LEU A 75 19.32 -9.89 18.63
C LEU A 75 18.78 -10.57 17.36
N ASP A 76 18.31 -11.80 17.47
CA ASP A 76 17.83 -12.59 16.34
C ASP A 76 16.44 -12.14 15.83
N LEU A 77 15.74 -11.31 16.62
CA LEU A 77 14.46 -10.68 16.28
C LEU A 77 14.62 -9.21 15.89
N GLN A 78 15.84 -8.69 15.72
CA GLN A 78 16.06 -7.30 15.29
C GLN A 78 15.32 -6.90 13.99
N PRO A 79 15.10 -7.80 13.00
CA PRO A 79 14.28 -7.43 11.85
C PRO A 79 12.80 -7.16 12.16
N LEU A 80 12.22 -7.71 13.24
CA LEU A 80 10.91 -7.28 13.75
C LEU A 80 10.93 -5.78 14.07
N VAL A 81 12.01 -5.31 14.68
CA VAL A 81 12.17 -3.88 15.00
C VAL A 81 12.28 -3.07 13.73
N MET A 82 13.18 -3.45 12.82
CA MET A 82 13.48 -2.65 11.62
C MET A 82 12.33 -2.62 10.61
N GLU A 83 11.64 -3.74 10.40
CA GLU A 83 10.66 -3.91 9.32
C GLU A 83 9.22 -3.72 9.78
N VAL A 84 8.93 -3.84 11.08
CA VAL A 84 7.57 -3.71 11.61
C VAL A 84 7.46 -2.55 12.58
N ILE A 85 8.21 -2.60 13.69
CA ILE A 85 8.01 -1.66 14.81
C ILE A 85 8.45 -0.24 14.42
N ASP A 86 9.64 -0.07 13.85
CA ASP A 86 10.16 1.24 13.47
C ASP A 86 9.28 1.95 12.41
N PRO A 87 8.83 1.28 11.33
CA PRO A 87 7.83 1.85 10.43
C PRO A 87 6.54 2.26 11.15
N MET A 88 6.03 1.45 12.08
CA MET A 88 4.84 1.80 12.86
C MET A 88 5.05 3.03 13.72
N LEU A 89 6.19 3.14 14.41
CA LEU A 89 6.56 4.29 15.23
C LEU A 89 6.71 5.57 14.38
N ARG A 90 7.29 5.46 13.18
CA ARG A 90 7.37 6.60 12.24
C ARG A 90 5.99 7.03 11.75
N ASN A 91 5.12 6.09 11.40
CA ASN A 91 3.77 6.39 10.89
C ASN A 91 2.93 7.14 11.92
N ILE A 92 3.00 6.77 13.21
CA ILE A 92 2.25 7.49 14.26
C ILE A 92 2.84 8.87 14.57
N GLN A 93 4.16 9.02 14.48
CA GLN A 93 4.81 10.33 14.61
C GLN A 93 4.33 11.27 13.50
N GLN A 94 4.27 10.80 12.25
CA GLN A 94 3.74 11.57 11.12
C GLN A 94 2.26 11.92 11.31
N LEU A 95 1.44 10.96 11.75
CA LEU A 95 0.01 11.18 12.01
C LEU A 95 -0.21 12.24 13.11
N THR A 96 0.60 12.20 14.17
CA THR A 96 0.58 13.17 15.27
C THR A 96 1.02 14.56 14.83
N ASN A 97 1.98 14.66 13.90
CA ASN A 97 2.41 15.93 13.35
C ASN A 97 1.36 16.53 12.41
N HIS A 98 0.74 15.68 11.58
CA HIS A 98 -0.31 16.09 10.66
C HIS A 98 -1.59 16.53 11.39
N SER A 99 -1.94 15.87 12.50
CA SER A 99 -3.09 16.23 13.34
C SER A 99 -2.96 17.61 14.00
N LYS A 100 -1.74 18.09 14.21
CA LYS A 100 -1.49 19.42 14.78
C LYS A 100 -1.60 20.55 13.75
N SER A 101 -1.49 20.24 12.45
CA SER A 101 -1.34 21.21 11.36
C SER A 101 -2.65 21.61 10.68
N THR A 102 -3.72 20.82 10.78
CA THR A 102 -4.92 21.02 9.96
C THR A 102 -6.15 20.85 10.85
N LYS A 103 -6.79 21.92 11.33
CA LYS A 103 -7.77 21.80 12.45
C LYS A 103 -9.25 21.82 12.06
N ASP A 104 -9.60 22.35 10.89
CA ASP A 104 -10.95 22.94 10.72
C ASP A 104 -11.84 22.33 9.63
N LEU A 105 -11.48 21.18 9.03
CA LEU A 105 -12.31 20.53 7.98
C LEU A 105 -12.92 19.19 8.46
N PRO A 106 -14.25 18.98 8.35
CA PRO A 106 -14.90 17.73 8.73
C PRO A 106 -14.36 16.49 8.00
N ASP A 107 -14.12 16.58 6.69
CA ASP A 107 -13.57 15.48 5.89
C ASP A 107 -12.15 15.09 6.35
N TRP A 108 -11.38 16.09 6.79
CA TRP A 108 -10.06 15.87 7.37
C TRP A 108 -10.15 15.16 8.73
N GLN A 109 -11.14 15.52 9.56
CA GLN A 109 -11.37 14.87 10.85
C GLN A 109 -11.74 13.39 10.66
N GLU A 110 -12.58 13.07 9.67
CA GLU A 110 -12.94 11.69 9.35
C GLU A 110 -11.73 10.87 8.85
N GLN A 111 -10.95 11.42 7.90
CA GLN A 111 -9.71 10.76 7.44
C GLN A 111 -8.72 10.54 8.57
N THR A 112 -8.59 11.50 9.48
CA THR A 112 -7.69 11.41 10.64
C THR A 112 -8.15 10.31 11.59
N VAL A 113 -9.44 10.22 11.90
CA VAL A 113 -10.01 9.11 12.69
C VAL A 113 -9.70 7.77 12.05
N GLN A 114 -9.98 7.61 10.75
CA GLN A 114 -9.73 6.35 10.03
C GLN A 114 -8.25 5.94 10.07
N ARG A 115 -7.33 6.90 9.87
CA ARG A 115 -5.88 6.66 9.93
C ARG A 115 -5.44 6.23 11.34
N TYR A 116 -5.92 6.90 12.39
CA TYR A 116 -5.62 6.53 13.77
C TYR A 116 -6.13 5.12 14.08
N THR A 117 -7.40 4.82 13.77
CA THR A 117 -8.00 3.51 14.04
C THR A 117 -7.23 2.40 13.32
N LYS A 118 -6.96 2.54 12.02
CA LYS A 118 -6.19 1.55 11.25
C LYS A 118 -4.81 1.30 11.85
N TRP A 119 -4.10 2.38 12.21
CA TRP A 119 -2.76 2.25 12.81
C TRP A 119 -2.80 1.59 14.19
N ILE A 120 -3.71 2.02 15.07
CA ILE A 120 -3.86 1.46 16.43
C ILE A 120 -4.17 -0.04 16.35
N ASP A 121 -5.09 -0.43 15.48
CA ASP A 121 -5.49 -1.83 15.33
C ASP A 121 -4.33 -2.68 14.84
N GLN A 122 -3.56 -2.20 13.85
CA GLN A 122 -2.36 -2.88 13.37
C GLN A 122 -1.30 -3.03 14.47
N ALA A 123 -1.03 -1.97 15.21
CA ALA A 123 -0.03 -2.00 16.27
C ALA A 123 -0.44 -2.93 17.43
N LYS A 124 -1.73 -2.94 17.81
CA LYS A 124 -2.26 -3.87 18.83
C LYS A 124 -2.11 -5.34 18.41
N ILE A 125 -2.20 -5.67 17.13
CA ILE A 125 -1.95 -7.03 16.65
C ILE A 125 -0.52 -7.46 16.96
N TRP A 126 0.47 -6.62 16.63
CA TRP A 126 1.88 -6.94 16.88
C TRP A 126 2.24 -6.97 18.36
N VAL A 127 1.69 -6.05 19.16
CA VAL A 127 1.87 -6.07 20.62
C VAL A 127 1.34 -7.38 21.21
N ARG A 128 0.13 -7.79 20.82
CA ARG A 128 -0.46 -9.06 21.29
C ARG A 128 0.32 -10.27 20.81
N LEU A 129 0.75 -10.27 19.55
CA LEU A 129 1.52 -11.36 18.97
C LEU A 129 2.83 -11.55 19.71
N TYR A 130 3.58 -10.47 19.97
CA TYR A 130 4.83 -10.55 20.72
C TYR A 130 4.62 -10.95 22.18
N ALA A 131 3.59 -10.41 22.84
CA ALA A 131 3.33 -10.66 24.26
C ALA A 131 2.79 -12.07 24.55
N ASN A 132 2.02 -12.65 23.60
CA ASN A 132 1.34 -13.94 23.80
C ASN A 132 1.99 -15.10 23.04
N ALA A 133 3.03 -14.85 22.24
CA ALA A 133 3.72 -15.89 21.50
C ALA A 133 4.23 -16.97 22.47
N GLN A 134 3.91 -18.22 22.16
CA GLN A 134 4.35 -19.36 22.98
C GLN A 134 5.84 -19.63 22.80
N ASP A 135 6.34 -19.35 21.59
CA ASP A 135 7.74 -19.44 21.25
C ASP A 135 8.14 -18.37 20.22
N LYS A 136 9.45 -18.23 20.05
CA LYS A 136 10.06 -17.29 19.10
C LYS A 136 9.75 -17.62 17.63
N THR A 137 9.41 -18.87 17.31
CA THR A 137 9.12 -19.34 15.95
C THR A 137 7.82 -18.74 15.44
N GLU A 138 6.81 -18.58 16.31
CA GLU A 138 5.55 -17.93 15.97
C GLU A 138 5.77 -16.47 15.56
N VAL A 139 6.57 -15.72 16.35
CA VAL A 139 6.93 -14.33 16.04
C VAL A 139 7.72 -14.25 14.74
N LEU A 140 8.69 -15.16 14.57
CA LEU A 140 9.51 -15.24 13.37
C LEU A 140 8.63 -15.43 12.13
N THR A 141 7.75 -16.43 12.14
CA THR A 141 6.85 -16.75 11.02
C THR A 141 5.99 -15.56 10.65
N ALA A 142 5.39 -14.88 11.64
CA ALA A 142 4.56 -13.70 11.39
C ALA A 142 5.34 -12.54 10.76
N VAL A 143 6.59 -12.32 11.17
CA VAL A 143 7.45 -11.27 10.58
C VAL A 143 7.84 -11.64 9.15
N ILE A 144 8.17 -12.90 8.88
CA ILE A 144 8.46 -13.40 7.53
C ILE A 144 7.26 -13.14 6.62
N ASP A 145 6.07 -13.59 7.04
CA ASP A 145 4.84 -13.44 6.27
C ASP A 145 4.50 -11.97 6.01
N HIS A 146 4.72 -11.11 7.00
CA HIS A 146 4.53 -9.67 6.86
C HIS A 146 5.45 -9.06 5.81
N ILE A 147 6.76 -9.37 5.87
CA ILE A 147 7.75 -8.84 4.93
C ILE A 147 7.46 -9.31 3.51
N VAL A 148 7.15 -10.59 3.31
CA VAL A 148 6.80 -11.15 2.00
C VAL A 148 5.54 -10.46 1.46
N THR A 149 4.49 -10.38 2.28
CA THR A 149 3.22 -9.75 1.89
C THR A 149 3.42 -8.27 1.54
N ALA A 150 4.16 -7.53 2.35
CA ALA A 150 4.44 -6.12 2.12
C ALA A 150 5.25 -5.92 0.82
N SER A 151 6.24 -6.78 0.56
CA SER A 151 7.04 -6.72 -0.67
C SER A 151 6.18 -6.95 -1.91
N ASN A 152 5.30 -7.96 -1.88
CA ASN A 152 4.37 -8.26 -2.97
C ASN A 152 3.38 -7.11 -3.22
N GLN A 153 2.88 -6.47 -2.17
CA GLN A 153 1.99 -5.30 -2.29
C GLN A 153 2.69 -4.11 -2.95
N ILE A 154 4.00 -3.91 -2.72
CA ILE A 154 4.73 -2.84 -3.39
C ILE A 154 4.88 -3.15 -4.88
N ILE A 155 5.20 -4.39 -5.24
CA ILE A 155 5.30 -4.80 -6.64
C ILE A 155 3.96 -4.63 -7.38
N GLU A 156 2.84 -5.01 -6.74
CA GLU A 156 1.50 -4.80 -7.28
C GLU A 156 1.21 -3.31 -7.50
N ARG A 157 1.58 -2.46 -6.53
CA ARG A 157 1.44 -1.01 -6.66
C ARG A 157 2.26 -0.45 -7.82
N ASP A 158 3.49 -0.91 -7.98
CA ASP A 158 4.39 -0.47 -9.05
C ASP A 158 3.81 -0.84 -10.42
N LEU A 159 3.27 -2.05 -10.58
CA LEU A 159 2.57 -2.47 -11.80
C LEU A 159 1.34 -1.60 -12.11
N LEU A 160 0.55 -1.25 -11.09
CA LEU A 160 -0.59 -0.34 -11.25
C LEU A 160 -0.15 1.05 -11.70
N ILE A 161 0.92 1.60 -11.09
CA ILE A 161 1.48 2.90 -11.47
C ILE A 161 1.96 2.86 -12.92
N LEU A 162 2.67 1.81 -13.34
CA LEU A 162 3.12 1.69 -14.74
C LEU A 162 1.95 1.64 -15.71
N ALA A 163 0.87 0.93 -15.36
CA ALA A 163 -0.33 0.87 -16.20
C ALA A 163 -1.03 2.23 -16.31
N GLU A 164 -1.20 2.94 -15.19
CA GLU A 164 -1.79 4.28 -15.16
C GLU A 164 -0.93 5.29 -15.94
N TYR A 165 0.39 5.26 -15.73
CA TYR A 165 1.30 6.19 -16.37
C TYR A 165 1.43 5.96 -17.87
N SER A 166 1.43 4.69 -18.30
CA SER A 166 1.37 4.33 -19.72
C SER A 166 0.06 4.81 -20.37
N ALA A 167 -1.07 4.68 -19.68
CA ALA A 167 -2.36 5.18 -20.17
C ALA A 167 -2.36 6.72 -20.31
N GLN A 168 -1.78 7.43 -19.33
CA GLN A 168 -1.63 8.88 -19.39
C GLN A 168 -0.73 9.32 -20.55
N ALA A 169 0.40 8.65 -20.78
CA ALA A 169 1.28 8.92 -21.92
C ALA A 169 0.59 8.69 -23.27
N MET A 170 -0.43 7.81 -23.32
CA MET A 170 -1.22 7.53 -24.51
C MET A 170 -2.43 8.46 -24.72
N SER A 171 -2.88 9.16 -23.67
CA SER A 171 -4.07 10.02 -23.70
C SER A 171 -4.08 11.06 -24.84
N PRO A 172 -2.95 11.74 -25.17
CA PRO A 172 -2.92 12.70 -26.28
C PRO A 172 -3.22 12.10 -27.67
N PHE A 173 -3.12 10.77 -27.81
CA PHE A 173 -3.29 10.07 -29.08
C PHE A 173 -4.63 9.32 -29.19
N GLU A 174 -5.51 9.43 -28.19
CA GLU A 174 -6.81 8.73 -28.19
C GLU A 174 -7.71 9.11 -29.37
N GLU A 175 -7.59 10.34 -29.88
CA GLU A 175 -8.39 10.85 -31.00
C GLU A 175 -7.85 10.44 -32.39
N ILE A 176 -6.73 9.70 -32.45
CA ILE A 176 -6.10 9.26 -33.72
C ILE A 176 -6.01 7.72 -33.77
N PRO A 177 -7.09 7.02 -34.15
CA PRO A 177 -7.21 5.55 -34.04
C PRO A 177 -6.09 4.77 -34.76
N GLU A 178 -5.67 5.27 -35.91
CA GLU A 178 -4.61 4.65 -36.75
C GLU A 178 -3.24 4.69 -36.06
N LYS A 179 -2.93 5.81 -35.37
CA LYS A 179 -1.68 5.96 -34.61
C LYS A 179 -1.76 5.27 -33.25
N GLN A 180 -2.93 5.26 -32.62
CA GLN A 180 -3.13 4.72 -31.28
C GLN A 180 -2.71 3.25 -31.19
N THR A 181 -3.05 2.42 -32.19
CA THR A 181 -2.70 1.00 -32.18
C THR A 181 -1.20 0.78 -32.34
N ILE A 182 -0.54 1.58 -33.19
CA ILE A 182 0.91 1.51 -33.44
C ILE A 182 1.67 1.95 -32.19
N PHE A 183 1.29 3.12 -31.65
CA PHE A 183 1.90 3.73 -30.47
C PHE A 183 1.71 2.89 -29.21
N LYS A 184 0.51 2.32 -29.01
CA LYS A 184 0.26 1.40 -27.90
C LYS A 184 1.14 0.15 -28.00
N LYS A 185 1.32 -0.39 -29.21
CA LYS A 185 2.20 -1.53 -29.44
C LYS A 185 3.67 -1.19 -29.19
N GLU A 186 4.12 -0.03 -29.67
CA GLU A 186 5.50 0.45 -29.47
C GLU A 186 5.80 0.65 -27.99
N LEU A 187 4.95 1.38 -27.27
CA LEU A 187 5.10 1.59 -25.83
C LEU A 187 5.08 0.27 -25.07
N TYR A 188 4.13 -0.61 -25.37
CA TYR A 188 4.05 -1.92 -24.74
C TYR A 188 5.32 -2.75 -24.98
N GLN A 189 5.84 -2.78 -26.20
CA GLN A 189 7.07 -3.52 -26.52
C GLN A 189 8.29 -3.00 -25.75
N ALA A 190 8.36 -1.69 -25.48
CA ALA A 190 9.44 -1.08 -24.70
C ALA A 190 9.36 -1.48 -23.22
N ILE A 191 8.17 -1.45 -22.62
CA ILE A 191 8.00 -1.69 -21.17
C ILE A 191 7.78 -3.16 -20.80
N GLU A 192 7.36 -4.01 -21.75
CA GLU A 192 6.99 -5.41 -21.49
C GLU A 192 8.08 -6.22 -20.78
N PRO A 193 9.37 -6.14 -21.14
CA PRO A 193 10.42 -6.87 -20.43
C PRO A 193 10.46 -6.51 -18.93
N HIS A 194 10.21 -5.25 -18.58
CA HIS A 194 10.21 -4.78 -17.20
C HIS A 194 8.96 -5.21 -16.44
N ILE A 195 7.79 -5.14 -17.07
CA ILE A 195 6.53 -5.64 -16.50
C ILE A 195 6.63 -7.14 -16.21
N GLN A 196 7.19 -7.93 -17.14
CA GLN A 196 7.33 -9.37 -16.95
C GLN A 196 8.30 -9.73 -15.83
N ASN A 197 9.41 -9.01 -15.70
CA ASN A 197 10.31 -9.23 -14.57
C ASN A 197 9.66 -8.85 -13.23
N LEU A 198 8.89 -7.76 -13.16
CA LEU A 198 8.13 -7.40 -11.95
C LEU A 198 7.08 -8.47 -11.59
N LYS A 199 6.34 -8.98 -12.56
CA LYS A 199 5.38 -10.09 -12.34
C LYS A 199 6.07 -11.35 -11.87
N LYS A 200 7.23 -11.68 -12.44
CA LYS A 200 8.02 -12.84 -12.03
C LYS A 200 8.44 -12.77 -10.56
N LEU A 201 8.83 -11.59 -10.07
CA LEU A 201 9.14 -11.39 -8.64
C LEU A 201 7.92 -11.64 -7.73
N GLN A 202 6.70 -11.37 -8.21
CA GLN A 202 5.47 -11.61 -7.47
C GLN A 202 5.06 -13.10 -7.46
N GLU A 203 5.32 -13.81 -8.57
CA GLU A 203 4.94 -15.21 -8.76
C GLU A 203 5.96 -16.20 -8.18
N GLU A 204 7.22 -15.79 -8.04
CA GLU A 204 8.26 -16.64 -7.46
C GLU A 204 8.00 -16.84 -5.96
N PRO A 205 7.87 -18.10 -5.50
CA PRO A 205 7.66 -18.36 -4.09
C PRO A 205 8.89 -17.92 -3.29
N PRO A 206 8.69 -17.29 -2.12
CA PRO A 206 9.81 -16.92 -1.28
C PRO A 206 10.59 -18.19 -0.86
N PRO A 207 11.92 -18.10 -0.72
CA PRO A 207 12.71 -19.23 -0.26
C PRO A 207 12.33 -19.60 1.19
N ALA A 208 12.61 -20.85 1.58
CA ALA A 208 12.42 -21.28 2.95
C ALA A 208 13.46 -20.60 3.87
N PHE A 209 13.04 -19.56 4.58
CA PHE A 209 13.91 -18.79 5.46
C PHE A 209 14.13 -19.50 6.79
N LYS A 210 15.39 -19.61 7.21
CA LYS A 210 15.78 -20.20 8.50
C LYS A 210 15.79 -19.17 9.62
N ASN A 211 15.93 -17.90 9.26
CA ASN A 211 16.05 -16.79 10.20
C ASN A 211 15.67 -15.47 9.52
N LEU A 212 15.45 -14.43 10.32
CA LEU A 212 15.04 -13.12 9.81
C LEU A 212 16.15 -12.37 9.06
N LYS A 213 17.43 -12.75 9.25
CA LYS A 213 18.53 -12.16 8.49
C LYS A 213 18.45 -12.57 7.02
N GLU A 214 18.14 -13.83 6.74
CA GLU A 214 17.89 -14.33 5.38
C GLU A 214 16.71 -13.61 4.73
N VAL A 215 15.64 -13.32 5.48
CA VAL A 215 14.50 -12.53 4.97
C VAL A 215 14.91 -11.09 4.63
N SER A 216 15.64 -10.44 5.51
CA SER A 216 16.08 -9.06 5.29
C SER A 216 16.97 -8.96 4.05
N GLN A 217 17.89 -9.92 3.87
CA GLN A 217 18.73 -10.00 2.68
C GLN A 217 17.91 -10.25 1.41
N TRP A 218 17.00 -11.23 1.44
CA TRP A 218 16.10 -11.49 0.32
C TRP A 218 15.27 -10.25 -0.04
N LYS A 219 14.71 -9.56 0.95
CA LYS A 219 13.95 -8.32 0.74
C LYS A 219 14.80 -7.26 0.03
N MET A 220 16.05 -7.07 0.45
CA MET A 220 16.96 -6.12 -0.20
C MET A 220 17.20 -6.47 -1.67
N GLU A 221 17.42 -7.75 -1.97
CA GLU A 221 17.63 -8.23 -3.35
C GLU A 221 16.36 -8.01 -4.20
N ILE A 222 15.18 -8.34 -3.67
CA ILE A 222 13.89 -8.09 -4.33
C ILE A 222 13.67 -6.59 -4.56
N ASP A 223 13.94 -5.75 -3.56
CA ASP A 223 13.78 -4.30 -3.65
C ASP A 223 14.68 -3.69 -4.73
N GLU A 224 15.93 -4.17 -4.85
CA GLU A 224 16.89 -3.72 -5.87
C GLU A 224 16.42 -4.09 -7.29
N ILE A 225 16.05 -5.35 -7.51
CA ILE A 225 15.56 -5.82 -8.82
C ILE A 225 14.26 -5.11 -9.19
N ARG A 226 13.33 -5.00 -8.24
CA ARG A 226 12.06 -4.26 -8.42
C ARG A 226 12.34 -2.82 -8.82
N GLN A 227 13.17 -2.11 -8.06
CA GLN A 227 13.45 -0.70 -8.31
C GLN A 227 14.14 -0.49 -9.66
N HIS A 228 15.06 -1.38 -10.04
CA HIS A 228 15.68 -1.35 -11.35
C HIS A 228 14.64 -1.42 -12.48
N HIS A 229 13.76 -2.43 -12.46
CA HIS A 229 12.75 -2.61 -13.52
C HIS A 229 11.65 -1.56 -13.50
N PHE A 230 11.20 -1.14 -12.31
CA PHE A 230 10.20 -0.08 -12.20
C PHE A 230 10.72 1.24 -12.79
N ASN A 231 11.94 1.65 -12.42
CA ASN A 231 12.52 2.88 -12.93
C ASN A 231 12.82 2.80 -14.43
N ALA A 232 13.31 1.65 -14.92
CA ALA A 232 13.54 1.46 -16.36
C ALA A 232 12.23 1.56 -17.16
N ALA A 233 11.14 0.95 -16.68
CA ALA A 233 9.83 1.08 -17.33
C ALA A 233 9.31 2.52 -17.33
N LEU A 234 9.48 3.27 -16.23
CA LEU A 234 9.13 4.70 -16.20
C LEU A 234 9.92 5.50 -17.24
N HIS A 235 11.24 5.26 -17.34
CA HIS A 235 12.08 5.91 -18.34
C HIS A 235 11.66 5.62 -19.79
N GLU A 236 11.25 4.39 -20.10
CA GLU A 236 10.72 4.03 -21.42
C GLU A 236 9.41 4.78 -21.73
N ILE A 237 8.52 4.93 -20.74
CA ILE A 237 7.27 5.69 -20.86
C ILE A 237 7.57 7.18 -21.12
N ASP A 238 8.50 7.76 -20.35
CA ASP A 238 8.92 9.16 -20.51
C ASP A 238 9.55 9.39 -21.88
N PHE A 239 10.47 8.51 -22.30
CA PHE A 239 11.12 8.60 -23.60
C PHE A 239 10.09 8.51 -24.74
N PHE A 240 9.12 7.60 -24.63
CA PHE A 240 8.01 7.50 -25.57
C PHE A 240 7.20 8.81 -25.63
N ALA A 241 6.80 9.36 -24.49
CA ALA A 241 6.04 10.61 -24.42
C ALA A 241 6.80 11.80 -25.02
N GLU A 242 8.11 11.91 -24.76
CA GLU A 242 8.97 12.95 -25.33
C GLU A 242 9.15 12.81 -26.85
N LYS A 243 9.34 11.58 -27.33
CA LYS A 243 9.50 11.29 -28.76
C LYS A 243 8.27 11.68 -29.56
N HIS A 244 7.08 11.42 -29.02
CA HIS A 244 5.81 11.59 -29.74
C HIS A 244 5.07 12.90 -29.43
N SER A 245 5.50 13.67 -28.43
CA SER A 245 4.99 15.03 -28.17
C SER A 245 5.50 16.10 -29.14
N LYS A 246 6.56 15.80 -29.91
CA LYS A 246 7.19 16.71 -30.90
C LYS A 246 6.81 16.42 -32.36
N SER A 247 5.94 15.44 -32.61
CA SER A 247 5.49 15.01 -33.96
C SER A 247 4.03 15.38 -34.20
#